data_AF-A0A662MSA7-F1
#
_entry.id   AF-A0A662MSA7-F1
#
_cell.length_a   1.000
_cell.length_b   1.000
_cell.length_c   1.000
_cell.angle_alpha   90.00
_cell.angle_beta   90.00
_cell.angle_gamma   90.00
#
_symmetry.space_group_name_H-M   'P 1'
#
loop_
_entity.id
_entity.type
_entity.pdbx_description
1 polymer ?
#
loop_
_entity_poly.entity_id
_entity_poly.type
_entity_poly.pdbx_seq_one_letter_code
_entity_poly.pdbx_strand_id
1 'polypeptide(L)' 'PLTASITLKDEKGKEWKIGGLGSYFEDVEGGKFILLD' A
#
# COMPACT_ATOMS: atom_id res chain seq x y z
N PRO A 1 7.26 -15.69 0.95
CA PRO A 1 7.16 -14.58 1.92
C PRO A 1 5.80 -13.90 1.80
N LEU A 2 4.99 -13.91 2.86
CA LEU A 2 3.70 -13.22 2.89
C LEU A 2 3.98 -11.73 3.20
N THR A 3 4.17 -10.91 2.18
CA THR A 3 4.26 -9.45 2.33
C THR A 3 2.85 -8.89 2.53
N ALA A 4 2.62 -8.26 3.68
CA ALA A 4 1.38 -7.53 3.93
C ALA A 4 1.36 -6.28 3.04
N SER A 5 0.34 -6.17 2.21
CA SER A 5 0.15 -5.02 1.30
C SER A 5 -1.30 -4.55 1.33
N ILE A 6 -1.51 -3.25 1.14
CA ILE A 6 -2.83 -2.63 1.01
C ILE A 6 -3.01 -2.18 -0.42
N THR A 7 -4.19 -2.38 -1.01
CA THR A 7 -4.54 -1.81 -2.31
C THR A 7 -5.45 -0.61 -2.11
N LEU A 8 -5.08 0.54 -2.66
CA LEU A 8 -5.91 1.75 -2.70
C LEU A 8 -6.26 2.10 -4.13
N LYS A 9 -7.42 2.72 -4.33
CA LYS A 9 -7.83 3.26 -5.63
C LYS A 9 -7.86 4.78 -5.54
N ASP A 10 -7.17 5.46 -6.45
CA ASP A 10 -7.19 6.93 -6.50
C ASP A 10 -8.44 7.48 -7.17
N GLU A 11 -8.57 8.80 -7.16
CA GLU A 11 -9.67 9.56 -7.77
C GLU A 11 -9.84 9.32 -9.28
N LYS A 12 -8.79 8.88 -9.98
CA LYS A 12 -8.81 8.56 -11.42
C LYS A 12 -9.11 7.08 -11.66
N GLY A 13 -9.34 6.32 -10.59
CA GLY A 13 -9.61 4.90 -10.65
C GLY A 13 -8.36 4.03 -10.84
N LYS A 14 -7.15 4.59 -10.70
CA LYS A 14 -5.93 3.80 -10.74
C LYS A 14 -5.73 3.10 -9.41
N GLU A 15 -5.36 1.83 -9.48
CA GLU A 15 -5.02 1.02 -8.32
C GLU A 15 -3.54 1.19 -7.96
N TRP A 16 -3.28 1.27 -6.66
CA TRP A 16 -1.97 1.42 -6.06
C TRP A 16 -1.78 0.32 -5.02
N LYS A 17 -0.74 -0.50 -5.19
CA LYS A 17 -0.37 -1.47 -4.17
C LYS A 17 0.68 -0.86 -3.26
N ILE A 18 0.35 -0.70 -1.99
CA ILE A 18 1.23 -0.12 -0.99
C ILE A 18 1.78 -1.22 -0.09
N GLY A 19 3.10 -1.27 0.00
CA GLY A 19 3.83 -2.18 0.87
C GLY A 19 4.18 -1.57 2.21
N GLY A 20 4.47 -2.42 3.19
CA GLY A 20 5.12 -1.99 4.43
C GLY A 20 6.59 -1.61 4.22
N LEU A 21 7.21 -1.02 5.24
CA LEU A 21 8.63 -0.65 5.24
C LEU A 21 9.52 -1.85 4.89
N GLY A 22 10.45 -1.64 3.95
CA GLY A 22 11.35 -2.69 3.47
C GLY A 22 10.71 -3.63 2.45
N SER A 23 9.54 -3.29 1.92
CA SER A 23 8.96 -4.00 0.78
C SER A 23 9.50 -3.48 -0.55
N TYR A 24 9.96 -4.40 -1.39
CA TYR A 24 10.61 -4.11 -2.67
C TYR A 24 9.72 -4.39 -3.89
N PHE A 25 8.53 -4.96 -3.71
CA PHE A 25 7.66 -5.42 -4.80
C PHE A 25 6.40 -4.57 -4.99
N GLU A 26 6.18 -3.55 -4.16
CA GLU A 26 4.99 -2.71 -4.19
C GLU A 26 5.25 -1.36 -4.88
N ASP A 27 4.19 -0.72 -5.39
CA ASP A 27 4.27 0.54 -6.12
C ASP A 27 4.67 1.72 -5.23
N VAL A 28 4.34 1.65 -3.94
CA VAL A 28 4.57 2.69 -2.95
C VAL A 28 4.96 2.06 -1.62
N GLU A 29 5.95 2.64 -0.93
CA GLU A 29 6.30 2.28 0.45
C GLU A 29 5.52 3.17 1.42
N GLY A 30 4.77 2.55 2.35
CA GLY A 30 4.04 3.25 3.40
C GLY A 30 4.71 3.09 4.76
N GLY A 31 5.11 4.21 5.37
CA GLY A 31 5.75 4.21 6.70
C GLY A 31 4.76 4.06 7.88
N LYS A 32 3.52 4.51 7.72
CA LYS A 32 2.47 4.40 8.75
C LYS A 32 1.10 4.41 8.10
N PHE A 33 0.24 3.48 8.51
CA PHE A 33 -1.16 3.40 8.09
C PHE A 33 -2.05 3.61 9.30
N ILE A 34 -3.03 4.52 9.19
CA ILE A 34 -4.03 4.77 10.24
C ILE A 34 -5.38 4.44 9.62
N LEU A 35 -6.03 3.38 10.10
CA LEU A 35 -7.42 3.10 9.76
C LEU A 35 -8.30 3.88 10.73
N LEU A 36 -9.24 4.64 10.19
CA LEU A 36 -10.24 5.41 10.93
C LEU A 36 -11.61 4.76 10.64
N ASP A 37 -12.50 4.77 11.64
CA ASP A 37 -13.90 4.35 11.51
C ASP A 37 -14.75 5.45 10.86
#